data_AF-A0A5M9JYS6-F1
#
_entry.id   AF-A0A5M9JYS6-F1
#
_cell.length_a   1.000
_cell.length_b   1.000
_cell.length_c   1.000
_cell.angle_alpha   90.00
_cell.angle_beta   90.00
_cell.angle_gamma   90.00
#
_symmetry.space_group_name_H-M   'P 1'
#
loop_
_entity.id
_entity.type
_entity.pdbx_description
1 polymer ?
#
loop_
_entity_poly.entity_id
_entity_poly.type
_entity_poly.pdbx_seq_one_letter_code
_entity_poly.pdbx_strand_id
1 'polypeptide(L)'
;MNKDRTNNFSPTEARVPIRTSGSLIPLKTTLETRARDSLLSVYITHVPAKKASGVLELTRKLLPEDGGYDLQHIRRFAKQTDVPDHVRDSLLGVKTDSNGQADAGPPELFLLVGATNLISLDQLHDALSPILNPITICSIKVPLLAPTSQDQAKLWSSQYWPIVYKKSNPFGPHPAIVSRAEVELQKEVRKWMDLAAEVAHSSSTAGIGEQIGAVVVQRKNGVAHTLAVAGDSRWLEWPRAGSGNVTAHAALRAIAMLERRSFAIDR
;
A
#
# COMPACT_ATOMS: atom_id res chain seq x y z
N MET A 1 31.58 70.97 -19.13
CA MET A 1 32.76 70.22 -19.59
C MET A 1 33.07 69.15 -18.56
N ASN A 2 32.79 67.87 -18.91
CA ASN A 2 33.21 66.62 -18.24
C ASN A 2 32.86 66.42 -16.74
N LYS A 3 32.50 65.24 -16.25
CA LYS A 3 32.21 63.92 -16.83
C LYS A 3 31.63 63.06 -15.70
N ASP A 4 30.87 62.06 -16.14
CA ASP A 4 30.29 60.95 -15.40
C ASP A 4 31.19 60.32 -14.32
N ARG A 5 30.58 59.99 -13.18
CA ARG A 5 30.96 58.83 -12.35
C ARG A 5 29.70 58.13 -11.88
N THR A 6 29.12 57.35 -12.79
CA THR A 6 28.23 56.24 -12.47
C THR A 6 29.05 55.12 -11.84
N ASN A 7 28.87 54.89 -10.55
CA ASN A 7 29.37 53.67 -9.90
C ASN A 7 28.39 52.53 -10.22
N ASN A 8 28.78 51.70 -11.17
CA ASN A 8 28.22 50.38 -11.40
C ASN A 8 28.44 49.51 -10.15
N PHE A 9 27.38 49.24 -9.39
CA PHE A 9 27.31 48.08 -8.51
C PHE A 9 26.34 47.09 -9.12
N SER A 10 26.89 46.09 -9.81
CA SER A 10 26.19 44.87 -10.18
C SER A 10 26.17 43.92 -8.98
N PRO A 11 25.01 43.43 -8.54
CA PRO A 11 24.93 42.14 -7.88
C PRO A 11 24.52 41.12 -8.94
N THR A 12 25.52 40.56 -9.63
CA THR A 12 25.37 39.24 -10.23
C THR A 12 25.45 38.23 -9.09
N GLU A 13 24.38 38.14 -8.29
CA GLU A 13 24.16 36.93 -7.51
C GLU A 13 23.57 35.90 -8.46
N ALA A 14 24.44 35.00 -8.89
CA ALA A 14 24.03 33.76 -9.52
C ALA A 14 23.03 33.08 -8.58
N ARG A 15 21.74 33.13 -8.93
CA ARG A 15 20.73 32.24 -8.37
C ARG A 15 21.22 30.83 -8.60
N VAL A 16 21.78 30.21 -7.55
CA VAL A 16 22.00 28.77 -7.52
C VAL A 16 20.64 28.15 -7.83
N PRO A 17 20.47 27.42 -8.95
CA PRO A 17 19.19 26.79 -9.22
C PRO A 17 18.99 25.78 -8.08
N ILE A 18 17.97 26.01 -7.24
CA ILE A 18 17.57 25.08 -6.20
C ILE A 18 17.10 23.81 -6.92
N ARG A 19 18.05 22.90 -7.16
CA ARG A 19 17.76 21.54 -7.59
C ARG A 19 17.32 20.78 -6.35
N THR A 20 16.02 20.74 -6.13
CA THR A 20 15.42 19.75 -5.23
C THR A 20 14.20 19.17 -5.93
N SER A 21 14.31 17.93 -6.39
CA SER A 21 13.22 17.13 -6.93
C SER A 21 12.29 16.72 -5.79
N GLY A 22 11.13 17.35 -5.67
CA GLY A 22 10.05 16.85 -4.83
C GLY A 22 9.30 15.73 -5.55
N SER A 23 9.06 14.60 -4.88
CA SER A 23 8.20 13.53 -5.36
C SER A 23 6.90 13.50 -4.57
N LEU A 24 5.78 13.27 -5.27
CA LEU A 24 4.55 12.85 -4.62
C LEU A 24 4.70 11.39 -4.18
N ILE A 25 4.34 11.10 -2.94
CA ILE A 25 4.33 9.75 -2.39
C ILE A 25 2.92 9.50 -1.84
N PRO A 26 2.17 8.51 -2.35
CA PRO A 26 0.86 8.18 -1.81
C PRO A 26 0.99 7.71 -0.38
N LEU A 27 0.23 8.33 0.51
CA LEU A 27 0.07 7.83 1.86
C LEU A 27 -0.97 6.72 1.85
N LYS A 28 -0.56 5.55 2.35
CA LYS A 28 -1.43 4.39 2.51
C LYS A 28 -2.42 4.59 3.66
N THR A 29 -3.60 3.99 3.55
CA THR A 29 -4.58 3.95 4.63
C THR A 29 -4.08 3.15 5.82
N THR A 30 -4.69 3.35 7.00
CA THR A 30 -4.38 2.56 8.20
C THR A 30 -4.68 1.07 8.01
N LEU A 31 -5.66 0.71 7.19
CA LEU A 31 -5.95 -0.68 6.86
C LEU A 31 -4.86 -1.28 5.97
N GLU A 32 -4.38 -0.53 4.98
CA GLU A 32 -3.25 -0.94 4.13
C GLU A 32 -1.94 -1.12 4.92
N THR A 33 -1.73 -0.38 6.01
CA THR A 33 -0.54 -0.52 6.85
C THR A 33 -0.66 -1.65 7.87
N ARG A 34 -1.83 -1.85 8.48
CA ARG A 34 -2.09 -2.97 9.41
C ARG A 34 -2.12 -4.32 8.70
N ALA A 35 -2.51 -4.34 7.43
CA ALA A 35 -2.64 -5.58 6.66
C ALA A 35 -1.32 -6.29 6.33
N ARG A 36 -0.18 -5.71 6.69
CA ARG A 36 1.13 -6.17 6.20
C ARG A 36 1.60 -7.51 6.76
N ASP A 37 1.19 -7.88 7.98
CA ASP A 37 1.89 -8.92 8.74
C ASP A 37 0.99 -10.05 9.28
N SER A 38 -0.30 -10.07 8.95
CA SER A 38 -1.18 -11.16 9.39
C SER A 38 -0.95 -12.41 8.55
N LEU A 39 -0.41 -13.46 9.18
CA LEU A 39 -0.21 -14.77 8.56
C LEU A 39 -1.26 -15.76 9.06
N LEU A 40 -1.69 -16.66 8.17
CA LEU A 40 -2.58 -17.77 8.45
C LEU A 40 -1.84 -19.09 8.21
N SER A 41 -1.95 -20.03 9.15
CA SER A 41 -1.46 -21.40 8.93
C SER A 41 -2.47 -22.19 8.12
N VAL A 42 -2.02 -22.82 7.04
CA VAL A 42 -2.85 -23.62 6.14
C VAL A 42 -2.23 -24.98 5.87
N TYR A 43 -3.05 -25.98 5.55
CA TYR A 43 -2.60 -27.27 5.05
C TYR A 43 -2.42 -27.24 3.53
N ILE A 44 -1.36 -27.89 3.07
CA ILE A 44 -1.11 -28.18 1.66
C ILE A 44 -0.90 -29.68 1.46
N THR A 45 -1.27 -30.17 0.28
CA THR A 45 -1.07 -31.57 -0.10
C THR A 45 -0.64 -31.69 -1.55
N HIS A 46 0.05 -32.79 -1.86
CA HIS A 46 0.33 -33.17 -3.23
C HIS A 46 -0.91 -33.80 -3.89
N VAL A 47 -1.19 -33.46 -5.15
CA VAL A 47 -2.34 -33.98 -5.91
C VAL A 47 -1.96 -34.22 -7.38
N PRO A 48 -2.14 -35.45 -7.90
CA PRO A 48 -2.00 -35.71 -9.33
C PRO A 48 -3.02 -34.88 -10.13
N ALA A 49 -2.61 -34.27 -11.25
CA ALA A 49 -3.49 -33.38 -12.04
C ALA A 49 -4.84 -34.02 -12.42
N LYS A 50 -4.89 -35.33 -12.66
CA LYS A 50 -6.13 -36.07 -12.98
C LYS A 50 -7.15 -36.10 -11.83
N LYS A 51 -6.69 -36.02 -10.57
CA LYS A 51 -7.53 -36.06 -9.36
C LYS A 51 -7.79 -34.67 -8.78
N ALA A 52 -7.17 -33.63 -9.31
CA ALA A 52 -7.19 -32.26 -8.78
C ALA A 52 -8.61 -31.74 -8.51
N SER A 53 -9.50 -31.80 -9.51
CA SER A 53 -10.86 -31.28 -9.38
C SER A 53 -11.65 -32.00 -8.29
N GLY A 54 -11.54 -33.32 -8.19
CA GLY A 54 -12.25 -34.12 -7.19
C GLY A 54 -11.77 -33.85 -5.77
N VAL A 55 -10.45 -33.72 -5.57
CA VAL A 55 -9.87 -33.36 -4.27
C VAL A 55 -10.27 -31.95 -3.86
N LEU A 56 -10.28 -30.98 -4.78
CA LEU A 56 -10.74 -29.62 -4.50
C LEU A 56 -12.23 -29.58 -4.14
N GLU A 57 -13.08 -30.33 -4.83
CA GLU A 57 -14.50 -30.40 -4.51
C GLU A 57 -14.74 -31.01 -3.13
N LEU A 58 -14.03 -32.09 -2.79
CA LEU A 58 -14.08 -32.68 -1.46
C LEU A 58 -13.60 -31.68 -0.39
N THR A 59 -12.50 -30.96 -0.66
CA THR A 59 -11.98 -29.92 0.24
C THR A 59 -13.02 -28.83 0.50
N ARG A 60 -13.73 -28.36 -0.55
CA ARG A 60 -14.81 -27.37 -0.40
C ARG A 60 -16.00 -27.88 0.39
N LYS A 61 -16.29 -29.19 0.35
CA LYS A 61 -17.33 -29.82 1.18
C LYS A 61 -16.90 -29.92 2.64
N LEU A 62 -15.64 -30.23 2.90
CA LEU A 62 -15.07 -30.30 4.25
C LEU A 62 -14.94 -28.91 4.89
N LEU A 63 -14.58 -27.91 4.09
CA LEU A 63 -14.35 -26.52 4.51
C LEU A 63 -15.18 -25.58 3.64
N PRO A 64 -16.51 -25.48 3.87
CA PRO A 64 -17.37 -24.56 3.14
C PRO A 64 -16.90 -23.12 3.33
N GLU A 65 -16.82 -22.36 2.22
CA GLU A 65 -16.37 -20.95 2.21
C GLU A 65 -15.08 -20.71 3.01
N ASP A 66 -14.17 -21.68 3.03
CA ASP A 66 -12.91 -21.63 3.78
C ASP A 66 -13.07 -21.28 5.26
N GLY A 67 -14.21 -21.62 5.88
CA GLY A 67 -14.52 -21.26 7.25
C GLY A 67 -14.63 -19.75 7.50
N GLY A 68 -14.92 -18.97 6.45
CA GLY A 68 -15.08 -17.52 6.51
C GLY A 68 -13.83 -16.71 6.18
N TYR A 69 -12.70 -17.36 5.86
CA TYR A 69 -11.50 -16.65 5.42
C TYR A 69 -11.59 -16.25 3.94
N ASP A 70 -11.40 -14.97 3.63
CA ASP A 70 -11.24 -14.51 2.23
C ASP A 70 -9.82 -14.81 1.73
N LEU A 71 -9.66 -15.96 1.08
CA LEU A 71 -8.40 -16.42 0.49
C LEU A 71 -8.39 -16.31 -1.04
N GLN A 72 -9.22 -15.44 -1.63
CA GLN A 72 -9.33 -15.32 -3.09
C GLN A 72 -8.05 -14.83 -3.78
N HIS A 73 -7.14 -14.16 -3.05
CA HIS A 73 -5.82 -13.77 -3.54
C HIS A 73 -4.83 -14.94 -3.57
N ILE A 74 -5.12 -16.06 -2.93
CA ILE A 74 -4.21 -17.21 -2.87
C ILE A 74 -4.59 -18.22 -3.95
N ARG A 75 -3.63 -18.63 -4.78
CA ARG A 75 -3.91 -19.68 -5.78
C ARG A 75 -4.15 -21.01 -5.08
N ARG A 76 -5.27 -21.68 -5.37
CA ARG A 76 -5.56 -23.01 -4.81
C ARG A 76 -4.58 -24.07 -5.27
N PHE A 77 -4.23 -24.05 -6.55
CA PHE A 77 -3.24 -24.94 -7.13
C PHE A 77 -1.96 -24.20 -7.47
N ALA A 78 -0.84 -24.85 -7.22
CA ALA A 78 0.48 -24.39 -7.61
C ALA A 78 1.27 -25.52 -8.27
N LYS A 79 2.09 -25.18 -9.27
CA LYS A 79 3.10 -26.09 -9.79
C LYS A 79 4.29 -26.12 -8.83
N GLN A 80 5.05 -27.20 -8.86
CA GLN A 80 6.28 -27.33 -8.08
C GLN A 80 7.29 -26.19 -8.35
N THR A 81 7.36 -25.70 -9.59
CA THR A 81 8.22 -24.58 -10.01
C THR A 81 7.77 -23.23 -9.48
N ASP A 82 6.49 -23.11 -9.13
CA ASP A 82 5.88 -21.82 -8.77
C ASP A 82 5.89 -21.59 -7.25
N VAL A 83 6.22 -22.62 -6.46
CA VAL A 83 6.30 -22.52 -5.00
C VAL A 83 7.74 -22.32 -4.51
N PRO A 84 7.93 -21.65 -3.36
CA PRO A 84 9.24 -21.50 -2.72
C PRO A 84 9.88 -22.83 -2.35
N ASP A 85 11.21 -22.87 -2.28
CA ASP A 85 11.96 -24.11 -2.04
C ASP A 85 11.63 -24.73 -0.68
N HIS A 86 11.53 -23.96 0.41
CA HIS A 86 11.16 -24.49 1.73
C HIS A 86 9.77 -25.16 1.77
N VAL A 87 8.82 -24.68 0.95
CA VAL A 87 7.49 -25.30 0.81
C VAL A 87 7.60 -26.62 0.06
N ARG A 88 8.40 -26.61 -1.02
CA ARG A 88 8.68 -27.80 -1.82
C ARG A 88 9.37 -28.88 -0.97
N ASP A 89 10.39 -28.50 -0.21
CA ASP A 89 11.14 -29.40 0.66
C ASP A 89 10.28 -29.95 1.80
N SER A 90 9.35 -29.15 2.34
CA SER A 90 8.40 -29.64 3.37
C SER A 90 7.45 -30.71 2.84
N LEU A 91 7.16 -30.72 1.53
CA LEU A 91 6.27 -31.70 0.91
C LEU A 91 7.03 -32.89 0.31
N LEU A 92 8.25 -32.67 -0.20
CA LEU A 92 9.11 -33.70 -0.77
C LEU A 92 9.96 -34.43 0.29
N GLY A 93 10.39 -33.73 1.34
CA GLY A 93 11.11 -34.32 2.46
C GLY A 93 10.31 -35.44 3.12
N VAL A 94 8.98 -35.32 3.15
CA VAL A 94 8.05 -36.37 3.62
C VAL A 94 7.98 -37.56 2.65
N LYS A 95 8.29 -37.37 1.35
CA LYS A 95 8.34 -38.48 0.36
C LYS A 95 9.66 -39.26 0.40
N THR A 96 10.72 -38.75 1.02
CA THR A 96 12.08 -39.30 0.86
C THR A 96 12.36 -40.57 1.69
N ASP A 97 11.44 -40.99 2.56
CA ASP A 97 11.51 -42.28 3.27
C ASP A 97 11.03 -43.47 2.44
N SER A 98 10.63 -43.27 1.18
CA SER A 98 10.16 -44.35 0.30
C SER A 98 10.73 -44.21 -1.12
N ASN A 99 11.87 -44.85 -1.29
CA ASN A 99 12.47 -45.34 -2.55
C ASN A 99 12.76 -44.29 -3.64
N GLY A 100 14.05 -43.97 -3.79
CA GLY A 100 14.57 -43.16 -4.87
C GLY A 100 14.42 -43.83 -6.23
N GLN A 101 13.45 -43.37 -7.02
CA GLN A 101 13.49 -43.50 -8.47
C GLN A 101 12.70 -42.36 -9.11
N ALA A 102 13.42 -41.45 -9.77
CA ALA A 102 12.84 -40.37 -10.55
C ALA A 102 12.30 -40.93 -11.88
N ASP A 103 11.14 -41.57 -11.82
CA ASP A 103 10.32 -41.79 -13.01
C ASP A 103 9.52 -40.52 -13.30
N ALA A 104 9.39 -40.14 -14.57
CA ALA A 104 8.68 -38.96 -15.02
C ALA A 104 7.17 -39.18 -14.88
N GLY A 105 6.71 -39.13 -13.63
CA GLY A 105 5.31 -39.28 -13.26
C GLY A 105 4.40 -38.22 -13.89
N PRO A 106 3.08 -38.44 -13.86
CA PRO A 106 2.11 -37.48 -14.36
C PRO A 106 2.27 -36.13 -13.66
N PRO A 107 1.93 -34.99 -14.32
CA PRO A 107 2.12 -33.67 -13.74
C PRO A 107 1.46 -33.57 -12.36
N GLU A 108 2.31 -33.33 -11.38
CA GLU A 108 2.03 -33.28 -9.95
C GLU A 108 1.79 -31.82 -9.55
N LEU A 109 0.65 -31.53 -8.91
CA LEU A 109 0.28 -30.19 -8.44
C LEU A 109 0.25 -30.17 -6.92
N PHE A 110 0.53 -29.00 -6.34
CA PHE A 110 0.27 -28.76 -4.93
C PHE A 110 -1.06 -28.06 -4.76
N LEU A 111 -1.85 -28.52 -3.80
CA LEU A 111 -3.16 -27.97 -3.45
C LEU A 111 -3.09 -27.33 -2.06
N LEU A 112 -3.53 -26.08 -1.96
CA LEU A 112 -3.89 -25.45 -0.70
C LEU A 112 -5.29 -25.87 -0.29
N VAL A 113 -5.37 -26.61 0.82
CA VAL A 113 -6.60 -27.20 1.32
C VAL A 113 -7.41 -26.15 2.08
N GLY A 114 -6.87 -25.67 3.19
CA GLY A 114 -7.52 -24.67 4.04
C GLY A 114 -6.80 -24.49 5.37
N ALA A 115 -7.38 -23.68 6.26
CA ALA A 115 -6.73 -23.26 7.50
C ALA A 115 -6.64 -24.38 8.54
N THR A 116 -5.51 -24.46 9.26
CA THR A 116 -5.24 -25.54 10.23
C THR A 116 -6.07 -25.46 11.50
N ASN A 117 -6.72 -24.32 11.77
CA ASN A 117 -7.62 -24.13 12.90
C ASN A 117 -9.06 -24.56 12.61
N LEU A 118 -9.39 -24.92 11.37
CA LEU A 118 -10.75 -25.32 10.96
C LEU A 118 -10.94 -26.84 10.92
N ILE A 119 -9.87 -27.59 10.71
CA ILE A 119 -9.90 -29.06 10.63
C ILE A 119 -8.59 -29.61 11.21
N SER A 120 -8.66 -30.72 11.93
CA SER A 120 -7.46 -31.41 12.43
C SER A 120 -6.76 -32.19 11.31
N LEU A 121 -5.46 -32.45 11.47
CA LEU A 121 -4.66 -33.19 10.50
C LEU A 121 -5.23 -34.60 10.26
N ASP A 122 -5.63 -35.31 11.32
CA ASP A 122 -6.15 -36.67 11.24
C ASP A 122 -7.47 -36.74 10.47
N GLN A 123 -8.41 -35.83 10.78
CA GLN A 123 -9.69 -35.74 10.06
C GLN A 123 -9.48 -35.41 8.57
N LEU A 124 -8.53 -34.53 8.25
CA LEU A 124 -8.21 -34.20 6.88
C LEU A 124 -7.58 -35.39 6.15
N HIS A 125 -6.67 -36.10 6.80
CA HIS A 125 -6.03 -37.29 6.27
C HIS A 125 -7.08 -38.38 5.96
N ASP A 126 -7.94 -38.70 6.92
CA ASP A 126 -9.00 -39.70 6.76
C ASP A 126 -9.93 -39.37 5.60
N ALA A 127 -10.32 -38.09 5.46
CA ALA A 127 -11.20 -37.66 4.39
C ALA A 127 -10.54 -37.74 3.00
N LEU A 128 -9.25 -37.41 2.89
CA LEU A 128 -8.54 -37.37 1.61
C LEU A 128 -7.95 -38.73 1.18
N SER A 129 -7.67 -39.62 2.13
CA SER A 129 -7.07 -40.95 1.90
C SER A 129 -7.80 -41.82 0.86
N PRO A 130 -9.14 -41.79 0.68
CA PRO A 130 -9.80 -42.62 -0.33
C PRO A 130 -9.45 -42.20 -1.77
N ILE A 131 -9.07 -40.93 -1.96
CA ILE A 131 -8.76 -40.35 -3.27
C ILE A 131 -7.25 -40.29 -3.50
N LEU A 132 -6.49 -39.95 -2.46
CA LEU A 132 -5.04 -39.76 -2.49
C LEU A 132 -4.36 -40.87 -1.71
N ASN A 133 -3.66 -41.77 -2.41
CA ASN A 133 -2.79 -42.77 -1.81
C ASN A 133 -1.52 -42.91 -2.68
N PRO A 134 -0.32 -42.67 -2.12
CA PRO A 134 -0.04 -42.15 -0.78
C PRO A 134 -0.48 -40.68 -0.62
N ILE A 135 -0.77 -40.27 0.61
CA ILE A 135 -1.12 -38.88 0.95
C ILE A 135 -0.02 -38.23 1.78
N THR A 136 0.29 -36.98 1.47
CA THR A 136 1.29 -36.19 2.17
C THR A 136 0.71 -34.81 2.42
N ILE A 137 0.46 -34.50 3.69
CA ILE A 137 -0.06 -33.21 4.13
C ILE A 137 1.01 -32.52 4.97
N CYS A 138 1.27 -31.25 4.72
CA CYS A 138 2.08 -30.41 5.60
C CYS A 138 1.42 -29.05 5.84
N SER A 139 1.89 -28.33 6.85
CA SER A 139 1.40 -26.99 7.17
C SER A 139 2.41 -25.92 6.76
N ILE A 140 1.91 -24.85 6.15
CA ILE A 140 2.69 -23.65 5.80
C ILE A 140 1.98 -22.39 6.29
N LYS A 141 2.70 -21.26 6.27
CA LYS A 141 2.13 -19.95 6.54
C LYS A 141 1.88 -19.21 5.24
N VAL A 142 0.72 -18.57 5.12
CA VAL A 142 0.34 -17.71 3.98
C VAL A 142 -0.18 -16.35 4.46
N PRO A 143 -0.04 -15.28 3.66
CA PRO A 143 -0.63 -13.98 3.98
C PRO A 143 -2.16 -14.09 4.05
N LEU A 144 -2.73 -13.71 5.19
CA LEU A 144 -4.18 -13.72 5.39
C LEU A 144 -4.88 -12.68 4.52
N LEU A 145 -4.22 -11.56 4.24
CA LEU A 145 -4.83 -10.43 3.54
C LEU A 145 -4.28 -10.33 2.12
N ALA A 146 -5.12 -9.82 1.22
CA ALA A 146 -4.76 -9.65 -0.18
C ALA A 146 -3.66 -8.59 -0.37
N PRO A 147 -2.77 -8.76 -1.36
CA PRO A 147 -1.70 -7.79 -1.63
C PRO A 147 -2.28 -6.47 -2.16
N THR A 148 -1.63 -5.37 -1.78
CA THR A 148 -1.96 -4.00 -2.22
C THR A 148 -1.23 -3.57 -3.49
N SER A 149 -0.25 -4.35 -3.95
CA SER A 149 0.50 -4.06 -5.18
C SER A 149 0.99 -5.32 -5.88
N GLN A 150 1.34 -5.17 -7.15
CA GLN A 150 1.91 -6.26 -7.95
C GLN A 150 3.26 -6.72 -7.38
N ASP A 151 4.11 -5.80 -6.93
CA ASP A 151 5.43 -6.13 -6.38
C ASP A 151 5.32 -6.84 -5.04
N GLN A 152 4.33 -6.46 -4.21
CA GLN A 152 4.02 -7.18 -2.98
C GLN A 152 3.55 -8.61 -3.27
N ALA A 153 2.68 -8.80 -4.26
CA ALA A 153 2.25 -10.14 -4.66
C ALA A 153 3.41 -11.00 -5.16
N LYS A 154 4.36 -10.43 -5.92
CA LYS A 154 5.58 -11.13 -6.35
C LYS A 154 6.44 -11.53 -5.15
N LEU A 155 6.72 -10.58 -4.25
CA LEU A 155 7.51 -10.82 -3.04
C LEU A 155 6.88 -11.94 -2.18
N TRP A 156 5.58 -11.84 -1.93
CA TRP A 156 4.85 -12.86 -1.16
C TRP A 156 4.78 -14.21 -1.87
N SER A 157 4.70 -14.22 -3.21
CA SER A 157 4.74 -15.46 -3.99
C SER A 157 6.07 -16.18 -3.84
N SER A 158 7.18 -15.45 -3.84
CA SER A 158 8.52 -16.01 -3.59
C SER A 158 8.75 -16.44 -2.14
N GLN A 159 7.99 -15.90 -1.19
CA GLN A 159 8.21 -16.12 0.24
C GLN A 159 7.26 -17.14 0.87
N TYR A 160 6.00 -17.24 0.41
CA TYR A 160 4.97 -18.01 1.10
C TYR A 160 4.29 -19.01 0.16
N TRP A 161 3.58 -18.51 -0.84
CA TRP A 161 2.77 -19.31 -1.76
C TRP A 161 2.33 -18.44 -2.94
N PRO A 162 2.06 -18.96 -4.15
CA PRO A 162 1.59 -18.15 -5.27
C PRO A 162 0.38 -17.25 -4.94
N ILE A 163 0.61 -15.93 -4.98
CA ILE A 163 -0.37 -14.87 -4.69
C ILE A 163 -0.77 -14.14 -5.98
N VAL A 164 -2.06 -13.87 -6.12
CA VAL A 164 -2.66 -13.10 -7.21
C VAL A 164 -3.00 -11.69 -6.73
N TYR A 165 -2.50 -10.69 -7.47
CA TYR A 165 -2.96 -9.32 -7.34
C TYR A 165 -4.00 -9.00 -8.41
N LYS A 166 -5.23 -8.66 -7.99
CA LYS A 166 -6.35 -8.38 -8.89
C LYS A 166 -6.40 -6.93 -9.42
N LYS A 167 -5.31 -6.15 -9.24
CA LYS A 167 -5.25 -4.71 -9.57
C LYS A 167 -6.28 -3.83 -8.85
N SER A 168 -7.06 -4.39 -7.94
CA SER A 168 -7.91 -3.67 -7.00
C SER A 168 -7.16 -3.45 -5.69
N ASN A 169 -7.41 -2.31 -5.04
CA ASN A 169 -7.00 -2.09 -3.66
C ASN A 169 -8.19 -2.44 -2.76
N PRO A 170 -8.18 -3.57 -2.06
CA PRO A 170 -9.29 -3.95 -1.18
C PRO A 170 -9.39 -3.04 0.07
N PHE A 171 -8.36 -2.25 0.37
CA PHE A 171 -8.26 -1.46 1.61
C PHE A 171 -8.13 0.05 1.36
N GLY A 172 -8.35 0.51 0.13
CA GLY A 172 -8.13 1.91 -0.25
C GLY A 172 -8.58 2.23 -1.68
N PRO A 173 -8.31 3.46 -2.16
CA PRO A 173 -8.67 3.86 -3.51
C PRO A 173 -7.95 3.00 -4.56
N HIS A 174 -8.62 2.81 -5.70
CA HIS A 174 -8.05 2.03 -6.79
C HIS A 174 -6.70 2.66 -7.25
N PRO A 175 -5.62 1.87 -7.45
CA PRO A 175 -4.30 2.41 -7.76
C PRO A 175 -4.27 3.31 -9.00
N ALA A 176 -5.10 3.01 -10.01
CA ALA A 176 -5.24 3.87 -11.18
C ALA A 176 -5.80 5.27 -10.87
N ILE A 177 -6.67 5.41 -9.87
CA ILE A 177 -7.18 6.72 -9.44
C ILE A 177 -6.05 7.52 -8.79
N VAL A 178 -5.29 6.88 -7.90
CA VAL A 178 -4.14 7.49 -7.22
C VAL A 178 -3.09 7.92 -8.25
N SER A 179 -2.70 7.03 -9.16
CA SER A 179 -1.71 7.32 -10.20
C SER A 179 -2.15 8.43 -11.15
N ARG A 180 -3.43 8.48 -11.54
CA ARG A 180 -3.97 9.60 -12.34
C ARG A 180 -3.87 10.93 -11.58
N ALA A 181 -4.25 10.93 -10.30
CA ALA A 181 -4.17 12.13 -9.46
C ALA A 181 -2.71 12.59 -9.29
N GLU A 182 -1.76 11.67 -9.09
CA GLU A 182 -0.33 12.01 -9.03
C GLU A 182 0.15 12.67 -10.32
N VAL A 183 -0.13 12.08 -11.48
CA VAL A 183 0.27 12.63 -12.79
C VAL A 183 -0.34 14.01 -13.03
N GLU A 184 -1.61 14.20 -12.63
CA GLU A 184 -2.29 15.49 -12.72
C GLU A 184 -1.61 16.55 -11.83
N LEU A 185 -1.33 16.21 -10.57
CA LEU A 185 -0.78 17.13 -9.58
C LEU A 185 0.70 17.44 -9.80
N GLN A 186 1.48 16.50 -10.36
CA GLN A 186 2.93 16.58 -10.46
C GLN A 186 3.42 17.85 -11.18
N LYS A 187 2.64 18.37 -12.13
CA LYS A 187 3.01 19.56 -12.93
C LYS A 187 3.02 20.85 -12.13
N GLU A 188 2.17 20.97 -11.12
CA GLU A 188 1.94 22.23 -10.39
C GLU A 188 2.23 22.13 -8.90
N VAL A 189 2.42 20.92 -8.36
CA VAL A 189 2.62 20.69 -6.92
C VAL A 189 3.72 21.58 -6.34
N ARG A 190 4.83 21.76 -7.06
CA ARG A 190 5.96 22.59 -6.61
C ARG A 190 5.52 24.03 -6.34
N LYS A 191 4.80 24.65 -7.27
CA LYS A 191 4.29 26.01 -7.13
C LYS A 191 3.49 26.19 -5.84
N TRP A 192 2.67 25.19 -5.49
CA TRP A 192 1.84 25.24 -4.30
C TRP A 192 2.64 24.97 -3.01
N MET A 193 3.63 24.07 -3.07
CA MET A 193 4.54 23.83 -1.96
C MET A 193 5.44 25.02 -1.66
N ASP A 194 5.93 25.72 -2.69
CA ASP A 194 6.73 26.93 -2.54
C ASP A 194 5.90 28.04 -1.86
N LEU A 195 4.64 28.22 -2.28
CA LEU A 195 3.72 29.17 -1.66
C LEU A 195 3.40 28.82 -0.19
N ALA A 196 3.23 27.53 0.12
CA ALA A 196 3.06 27.07 1.50
C ALA A 196 4.31 27.36 2.35
N ALA A 197 5.50 27.10 1.80
CA ALA A 197 6.77 27.36 2.47
C ALA A 197 7.00 28.87 2.71
N GLU A 198 6.61 29.73 1.78
CA GLU A 198 6.73 31.18 1.91
C GLU A 198 5.90 31.73 3.08
N VAL A 199 4.63 31.32 3.19
CA VAL A 199 3.77 31.77 4.30
C VAL A 199 4.14 31.12 5.63
N ALA A 200 4.68 29.91 5.61
CA ALA A 200 5.27 29.26 6.77
C ALA A 200 6.45 30.07 7.30
N HIS A 201 7.38 30.44 6.42
CA HIS A 201 8.55 31.23 6.76
C HIS A 201 8.15 32.61 7.29
N SER A 202 7.24 33.30 6.61
CA SER A 202 6.75 34.63 7.02
C SER A 202 6.14 34.60 8.43
N SER A 203 5.35 33.57 8.75
CA SER A 203 4.70 33.44 10.06
C SER A 203 5.69 33.16 11.19
N SER A 204 6.70 32.33 10.91
CA SER A 204 7.78 32.04 11.84
C SER A 204 8.66 33.27 12.10
N THR A 205 9.07 33.99 11.05
CA THR A 205 9.90 35.21 11.16
C THR A 205 9.17 36.35 11.87
N ALA A 206 7.87 36.49 11.66
CA ALA A 206 7.03 37.44 12.40
C ALA A 206 6.79 37.01 13.87
N GLY A 207 7.18 35.78 14.24
CA GLY A 207 7.01 35.27 15.59
C GLY A 207 5.55 35.03 15.99
N ILE A 208 4.65 34.87 15.02
CA ILE A 208 3.21 34.69 15.27
C ILE A 208 2.78 33.22 15.22
N GLY A 209 3.62 32.32 14.68
CA GLY A 209 3.34 30.89 14.58
C GLY A 209 4.58 30.07 14.30
N GLU A 210 4.40 28.75 14.21
CA GLU A 210 5.45 27.83 13.78
C GLU A 210 5.71 27.96 12.26
N GLN A 211 6.81 27.40 11.77
CA GLN A 211 7.12 27.34 10.35
C GLN A 211 6.27 26.27 9.64
N ILE A 212 4.96 26.48 9.63
CA ILE A 212 3.95 25.63 9.00
C ILE A 212 3.07 26.49 8.11
N GLY A 213 2.80 26.03 6.89
CA GLY A 213 1.98 26.73 5.91
C GLY A 213 1.04 25.77 5.19
N ALA A 214 -0.10 26.31 4.76
CA ALA A 214 -1.15 25.57 4.09
C ALA A 214 -1.68 26.37 2.89
N VAL A 215 -1.93 25.66 1.79
CA VAL A 215 -2.53 26.20 0.57
C VAL A 215 -3.71 25.32 0.19
N VAL A 216 -4.87 25.94 -0.03
CA VAL A 216 -6.05 25.25 -0.58
C VAL A 216 -6.16 25.61 -2.05
N VAL A 217 -6.16 24.58 -2.90
CA VAL A 217 -6.26 24.71 -4.36
C VAL A 217 -7.55 24.04 -4.82
N GLN A 218 -8.36 24.76 -5.58
CA GLN A 218 -9.51 24.20 -6.29
C GLN A 218 -9.15 23.99 -7.75
N ARG A 219 -9.50 22.83 -8.28
CA ARG A 219 -9.46 22.57 -9.73
C ARG A 219 -10.87 22.62 -10.30
N LYS A 220 -11.05 23.45 -11.31
CA LYS A 220 -12.31 23.56 -12.07
C LYS A 220 -11.96 23.58 -13.56
N ASN A 221 -12.57 22.70 -14.34
CA ASN A 221 -12.34 22.59 -15.79
C ASN A 221 -10.85 22.44 -16.17
N GLY A 222 -10.08 21.67 -15.39
CA GLY A 222 -8.65 21.44 -15.63
C GLY A 222 -7.73 22.61 -15.26
N VAL A 223 -8.27 23.70 -14.70
CA VAL A 223 -7.49 24.85 -14.25
C VAL A 223 -7.45 24.89 -12.73
N ALA A 224 -6.25 25.06 -12.17
CA ALA A 224 -6.03 25.15 -10.73
C ALA A 224 -6.03 26.61 -10.25
N HIS A 225 -6.82 26.88 -9.21
CA HIS A 225 -6.94 28.20 -8.58
C HIS A 225 -6.67 28.11 -7.08
N THR A 226 -5.85 29.03 -6.56
CA THR A 226 -5.63 29.17 -5.13
C THR A 226 -6.84 29.81 -4.47
N LEU A 227 -7.50 29.08 -3.56
CA LEU A 227 -8.63 29.59 -2.80
C LEU A 227 -8.22 30.22 -1.46
N ALA A 228 -7.23 29.64 -0.80
CA ALA A 228 -6.74 30.13 0.48
C ALA A 228 -5.26 29.80 0.66
N VAL A 229 -4.55 30.68 1.38
CA VAL A 229 -3.16 30.50 1.79
C VAL A 229 -3.05 31.01 3.21
N ALA A 230 -2.49 30.20 4.11
CA ALA A 230 -2.31 30.59 5.49
C ALA A 230 -1.02 29.99 6.06
N GLY A 231 -0.26 30.79 6.80
CA GLY A 231 0.74 30.27 7.72
C GLY A 231 0.14 29.96 9.08
N ASP A 232 0.93 29.40 9.98
CA ASP A 232 0.52 29.19 11.37
C ASP A 232 0.44 30.54 12.10
N SER A 233 -0.57 30.75 12.95
CA SER A 233 -0.63 31.93 13.82
C SER A 233 -1.01 31.59 15.26
N ARG A 234 -0.68 30.38 15.73
CA ARG A 234 -1.02 29.91 17.08
C ARG A 234 -0.44 30.74 18.23
N TRP A 235 0.55 31.59 17.97
CA TRP A 235 1.21 32.48 18.95
C TRP A 235 0.76 33.94 18.82
N LEU A 236 -0.06 34.28 17.82
CA LEU A 236 -0.60 35.62 17.68
C LEU A 236 -1.51 35.93 18.87
N GLU A 237 -1.16 36.96 19.64
CA GLU A 237 -1.89 37.37 20.85
C GLU A 237 -2.10 36.22 21.85
N TRP A 238 -1.22 35.22 21.82
CA TRP A 238 -1.33 34.01 22.63
C TRP A 238 -0.02 33.75 23.39
N PRO A 239 -0.07 33.31 24.66
CA PRO A 239 1.13 32.95 25.40
C PRO A 239 1.95 31.88 24.67
N ARG A 240 3.27 32.05 24.59
CA ARG A 240 4.18 31.02 24.05
C ARG A 240 4.41 29.90 25.06
N ALA A 241 3.33 29.25 25.46
CA ALA A 241 3.32 28.13 26.39
C ALA A 241 2.29 27.08 25.94
N GLY A 242 2.59 25.81 26.18
CA GLY A 242 1.73 24.69 25.80
C GLY A 242 1.53 24.58 24.28
N SER A 243 0.31 24.25 23.85
CA SER A 243 -0.03 23.95 22.45
C SER A 243 -0.30 25.19 21.59
N GLY A 244 -0.39 26.39 22.18
CA GLY A 244 -0.86 27.59 21.49
C GLY A 244 -2.36 27.57 21.16
N ASN A 245 -2.83 28.59 20.45
CA ASN A 245 -4.18 28.59 19.90
C ASN A 245 -4.28 27.59 18.74
N VAL A 246 -4.76 26.37 19.02
CA VAL A 246 -4.90 25.31 18.01
C VAL A 246 -5.76 25.73 16.83
N THR A 247 -6.76 26.59 17.02
CA THR A 247 -7.65 27.08 15.95
C THR A 247 -6.94 27.99 14.95
N ALA A 248 -5.81 28.56 15.35
CA ALA A 248 -4.96 29.40 14.52
C ALA A 248 -3.84 28.61 13.80
N HIS A 249 -3.89 27.27 13.81
CA HIS A 249 -3.02 26.43 12.99
C HIS A 249 -3.24 26.72 11.49
N ALA A 250 -2.16 26.63 10.68
CA ALA A 250 -2.18 26.95 9.25
C ALA A 250 -3.35 26.30 8.48
N ALA A 251 -3.58 25.00 8.70
CA ALA A 251 -4.68 24.27 8.05
C ALA A 251 -6.07 24.80 8.43
N LEU A 252 -6.33 25.06 9.72
CA LEU A 252 -7.64 25.55 10.18
C LEU A 252 -7.89 27.00 9.71
N ARG A 253 -6.85 27.83 9.69
CA ARG A 253 -6.92 29.18 9.11
C ARG A 253 -7.25 29.13 7.63
N ALA A 254 -6.60 28.25 6.87
CA ALA A 254 -6.86 28.12 5.44
C ALA A 254 -8.32 27.68 5.18
N ILE A 255 -8.87 26.77 5.99
CA ILE A 255 -10.28 26.37 5.94
C ILE A 255 -11.21 27.54 6.26
N ALA A 256 -10.94 28.28 7.35
CA ALA A 256 -11.76 29.43 7.76
C ALA A 256 -11.78 30.56 6.70
N MET A 257 -10.70 30.71 5.91
CA MET A 257 -10.66 31.67 4.80
C MET A 257 -11.59 31.29 3.64
N LEU A 258 -11.92 30.01 3.47
CA LEU A 258 -12.86 29.55 2.44
C LEU A 258 -14.29 29.97 2.75
N GLU A 259 -14.72 29.82 4.01
CA GLU A 259 -16.07 30.17 4.44
C GLU A 259 -16.37 31.67 4.22
N ARG A 260 -15.37 32.53 4.46
CA ARG A 260 -15.49 33.98 4.23
C ARG A 260 -15.61 34.35 2.76
N ARG A 261 -15.09 33.52 1.84
CA ARG A 261 -15.19 33.75 0.38
C ARG A 261 -16.53 33.29 -0.19
N SER A 262 -17.11 32.18 0.31
CA SER A 262 -18.41 31.71 -0.17
C SER A 262 -19.54 32.72 0.10
N PHE A 263 -19.50 33.43 1.23
CA PHE A 263 -20.47 34.48 1.55
C PHE A 263 -20.41 35.72 0.63
N ALA A 264 -19.30 35.92 -0.08
CA ALA A 264 -19.13 37.08 -0.98
C ALA A 264 -19.61 36.80 -2.42
N ILE A 265 -19.88 35.54 -2.78
CA ILE A 265 -20.34 35.15 -4.12
C ILE A 265 -21.88 35.03 -4.18
N ASP A 266 -22.54 34.82 -3.04
CA ASP A 266 -24.01 34.74 -2.91
C ASP A 266 -24.67 36.10 -2.58
N ARG A 267 -24.06 37.23 -2.95
CA ARG A 267 -24.66 38.58 -2.85
C ARG A 267 -24.58 39.36 -4.15
#